data_AF-A0A101WBX7-F1
#
_entry.id   AF-A0A101WBX7-F1
#
_cell.length_a   1.000
_cell.length_b   1.000
_cell.length_c   1.000
_cell.angle_alpha   90.00
_cell.angle_beta   90.00
_cell.angle_gamma   90.00
#
_symmetry.space_group_name_H-M   'P 1'
#
loop_
_entity.id
_entity.type
_entity.pdbx_description
1 polymer ?
#
loop_
_entity_poly.entity_id
_entity_poly.type
_entity_poly.pdbx_seq_one_letter_code
_entity_poly.pdbx_strand_id
1 'polypeptide(L)'
;MHPNSIKTISNLLFPFSLERLPFGYILAFGNLVDCKLITEQYIETLSPEELLLGDYTLGRYAWIWKDIRPFKSPIQARGDQGFWNWKMPPGIEVVL
;
A
#
# COMPACT_ATOMS: atom_id res chain seq x y z
N MET A 1 -5.11 -17.18 -4.24
CA MET A 1 -3.91 -16.95 -3.41
C MET A 1 -3.55 -18.26 -2.73
N HIS A 2 -2.29 -18.68 -2.75
CA HIS A 2 -1.88 -19.97 -2.17
C HIS A 2 -1.92 -19.92 -0.62
N PRO A 3 -2.32 -20.99 0.10
CA PRO A 3 -2.43 -20.96 1.57
C PRO A 3 -1.15 -20.56 2.32
N ASN A 4 0.02 -20.95 1.80
CA ASN A 4 1.31 -20.52 2.37
C ASN A 4 1.50 -19.00 2.27
N SER A 5 0.97 -18.34 1.24
CA SER A 5 1.03 -16.89 1.10
C SER A 5 0.21 -16.20 2.19
N ILE A 6 -0.95 -16.75 2.56
CA ILE A 6 -1.80 -16.18 3.63
C ILE A 6 -1.07 -16.22 4.97
N LYS A 7 -0.43 -17.33 5.31
CA LYS A 7 0.34 -17.46 6.56
C LYS A 7 1.52 -16.49 6.59
N THR A 8 2.27 -16.36 5.50
CA THR A 8 3.41 -15.44 5.42
C THR A 8 2.95 -13.98 5.53
N ILE A 9 1.87 -13.60 4.86
CA ILE A 9 1.31 -12.25 4.96
C ILE A 9 0.77 -11.96 6.37
N SER A 10 0.11 -12.94 6.99
CA SER A 10 -0.33 -12.80 8.39
C SER A 10 0.84 -12.55 9.34
N ASN A 11 1.99 -13.22 9.13
CA ASN A 11 3.20 -12.98 9.91
C ASN A 11 3.78 -11.57 9.64
N LEU A 12 3.79 -11.11 8.38
CA LEU A 12 4.22 -9.75 8.01
C LEU A 12 3.38 -8.66 8.68
N LEU A 13 2.09 -8.94 8.86
CA LEU A 13 1.16 -7.98 9.45
C LEU A 13 1.07 -8.07 10.97
N PHE A 14 1.77 -9.00 11.62
CA PHE A 14 1.74 -9.14 13.08
C PHE A 14 2.19 -7.84 13.78
N PRO A 15 1.49 -7.35 14.82
CA PRO A 15 0.39 -7.98 15.57
C PRO A 15 -1.02 -7.73 15.00
N PHE A 16 -1.13 -7.07 13.85
CA PHE A 16 -2.39 -6.87 13.14
C PHE A 16 -2.84 -8.19 12.48
N SER A 17 -4.14 -8.29 12.17
CA SER A 17 -4.65 -9.38 11.35
C SER A 17 -5.29 -8.82 10.08
N LEU A 18 -5.17 -9.54 8.98
CA LEU A 18 -5.78 -9.18 7.68
C LEU A 18 -7.27 -8.86 7.83
N GLU A 19 -7.99 -9.65 8.64
CA GLU A 19 -9.43 -9.50 8.87
C GLU A 19 -9.80 -8.25 9.69
N ARG A 20 -8.83 -7.59 10.32
CA ARG A 20 -9.03 -6.39 11.15
C ARG A 20 -8.51 -5.12 10.49
N LEU A 21 -8.11 -5.17 9.21
CA LEU A 21 -7.70 -3.97 8.51
C LEU A 21 -8.90 -3.02 8.33
N PRO A 22 -8.75 -1.72 8.66
CA PRO A 22 -9.86 -0.79 8.61
C PRO A 22 -10.23 -0.45 7.16
N PHE A 23 -11.53 -0.44 6.86
CA PHE A 23 -12.08 0.00 5.58
C PHE A 23 -12.67 1.41 5.69
N GLY A 24 -12.55 2.21 4.63
CA GLY A 24 -13.06 3.59 4.63
C GLY A 24 -12.20 4.55 5.45
N TYR A 25 -10.89 4.31 5.49
CA TYR A 25 -9.92 5.18 6.14
C TYR A 25 -8.71 5.44 5.24
N ILE A 26 -8.12 6.62 5.40
CA ILE A 26 -6.79 6.96 4.91
C ILE A 26 -5.79 6.61 6.00
N LEU A 27 -4.79 5.80 5.64
CA LEU A 27 -3.81 5.25 6.58
C LEU A 27 -2.48 6.02 6.57
N ALA A 28 -2.10 6.50 5.39
CA ALA A 28 -0.82 7.16 5.14
C ALA A 28 -0.92 8.05 3.91
N PHE A 29 0.11 8.88 3.71
CA PHE A 29 0.33 9.62 2.48
C PHE A 29 1.80 9.54 2.09
N GLY A 30 2.12 9.93 0.86
CA GLY A 30 3.50 10.03 0.38
C GLY A 30 3.55 10.59 -1.03
N ASN A 31 4.74 10.57 -1.62
CA ASN A 31 4.99 11.10 -2.95
C ASN A 31 4.93 9.97 -3.97
N LEU A 32 4.01 10.02 -4.92
CA LEU A 32 4.06 9.18 -6.11
C LEU A 32 5.12 9.76 -7.06
N VAL A 33 6.27 9.09 -7.16
CA VAL A 33 7.45 9.63 -7.87
C VAL A 33 7.70 9.00 -9.23
N ASP A 34 7.14 7.81 -9.50
CA ASP A 34 7.30 7.12 -10.78
C ASP A 34 6.16 6.11 -11.01
N CYS A 35 5.99 5.71 -12.27
CA CYS A 35 5.04 4.70 -12.72
C CYS A 35 5.77 3.80 -13.73
N LYS A 36 6.10 2.57 -13.32
CA LYS A 36 6.87 1.63 -14.14
C LYS A 36 5.97 0.62 -14.82
N LEU A 37 6.19 0.38 -16.11
CA LEU A 37 5.61 -0.78 -16.79
C LEU A 37 6.18 -2.06 -16.16
N ILE A 38 5.30 -2.99 -15.82
CA ILE A 38 5.68 -4.29 -15.28
C ILE A 38 6.13 -5.18 -16.44
N THR A 39 7.44 -5.32 -16.56
CA THR A 39 8.13 -6.26 -17.45
C THR A 39 8.80 -7.36 -16.63
N GLU A 40 9.26 -8.43 -17.28
CA GLU A 40 10.04 -9.49 -16.60
C GLU A 40 11.29 -8.90 -15.92
N GLN A 41 12.00 -7.98 -16.59
CA GLN A 41 13.17 -7.30 -16.03
C GLN A 41 12.83 -6.44 -14.82
N TYR A 42 11.65 -5.82 -14.79
CA TYR A 42 11.20 -5.08 -13.61
C TYR A 42 10.92 -6.03 -12.44
N ILE A 43 10.26 -7.15 -12.69
CA ILE A 43 9.95 -8.17 -11.67
C ILE A 43 11.23 -8.70 -11.02
N GLU A 44 12.31 -8.89 -11.78
CA GLU A 44 13.62 -9.30 -11.26
C GLU A 44 14.24 -8.32 -10.27
N THR A 45 13.79 -7.05 -10.25
CA THR A 45 14.29 -6.05 -9.30
C THR A 45 13.55 -6.05 -7.96
N LEU A 46 12.43 -6.77 -7.86
CA LEU A 46 11.54 -6.73 -6.69
C LEU A 46 12.03 -7.66 -5.58
N SER A 47 11.84 -7.23 -4.33
CA SER A 47 12.10 -8.09 -3.18
C SER A 47 11.06 -9.21 -3.07
N PRO A 48 11.38 -10.32 -2.36
CA PRO A 48 10.40 -11.35 -2.05
C PRO A 48 9.14 -10.83 -1.35
N GLU A 49 9.28 -9.84 -0.47
CA GLU A 49 8.15 -9.19 0.23
C GLU A 49 7.27 -8.40 -0.74
N GLU A 50 7.87 -7.67 -1.68
CA GLU A 50 7.12 -6.95 -2.71
C GLU A 50 6.31 -7.93 -3.56
N LEU A 51 6.96 -8.97 -4.08
CA LEU A 51 6.31 -10.02 -4.89
C LEU A 51 5.18 -10.74 -4.14
N LEU A 52 5.26 -10.83 -2.82
CA LEU A 52 4.24 -11.44 -1.99
C LEU A 52 3.01 -10.54 -1.78
N LEU A 53 3.21 -9.21 -1.73
CA LEU A 53 2.18 -8.23 -1.39
C LEU A 53 1.55 -7.52 -2.59
N GLY A 54 2.18 -7.58 -3.77
CA GLY A 54 1.72 -6.90 -4.99
C GLY A 54 1.12 -7.81 -6.07
N ASP A 55 0.41 -7.21 -7.03
CA ASP A 55 0.02 -7.84 -8.29
C ASP A 55 0.91 -7.31 -9.42
N TYR A 56 1.92 -8.09 -9.79
CA TYR A 56 2.87 -7.77 -10.85
C TYR A 56 2.58 -8.52 -12.15
N THR A 57 1.30 -8.65 -12.50
CA THR A 57 0.91 -9.17 -13.83
C THR A 57 1.55 -8.33 -14.94
N LEU A 58 2.23 -8.99 -15.89
CA LEU A 58 2.90 -8.33 -17.02
C LEU A 58 1.95 -7.42 -17.82
N GLY A 59 2.48 -6.28 -18.26
CA GLY A 59 1.71 -5.28 -19.02
C GLY A 59 0.90 -4.29 -18.15
N ARG A 60 0.83 -4.51 -16.83
CA ARG A 60 0.31 -3.52 -15.88
C ARG A 60 1.40 -2.53 -15.46
N TYR A 61 1.05 -1.59 -14.59
CA TYR A 61 1.96 -0.59 -14.07
C TYR A 61 2.10 -0.68 -12.55
N ALA A 62 3.33 -0.59 -12.07
CA ALA A 62 3.66 -0.48 -10.66
C ALA A 62 3.90 1.01 -10.30
N TRP A 63 3.33 1.44 -9.18
CA TRP A 63 3.48 2.80 -8.67
C TRP A 63 4.62 2.86 -7.66
N ILE A 64 5.56 3.77 -7.89
CA ILE A 64 6.71 3.97 -7.00
C ILE A 64 6.41 5.14 -6.07
N TRP A 65 6.35 4.85 -4.78
CA TRP A 65 6.11 5.84 -3.74
C TRP A 65 7.39 6.13 -2.96
N LYS A 66 7.55 7.37 -2.53
CA LYS A 66 8.60 7.81 -1.60
C LYS A 66 7.99 8.58 -0.44
N ASP A 67 8.74 8.67 0.66
CA ASP A 67 8.39 9.47 1.83
C ASP A 67 7.00 9.10 2.39
N ILE A 68 6.71 7.78 2.45
CA ILE A 68 5.47 7.30 3.05
C ILE A 68 5.44 7.69 4.53
N ARG A 69 4.39 8.40 4.92
CA ARG A 69 4.15 8.88 6.28
C ARG A 69 2.80 8.37 6.76
N PRO A 70 2.78 7.40 7.69
CA PRO A 70 1.55 6.91 8.26
C PRO A 70 0.99 7.91 9.29
N PHE A 71 -0.33 7.96 9.40
CA PHE A 71 -0.99 8.70 10.47
C PHE A 71 -0.95 7.91 11.78
N LYS A 72 -0.86 8.60 12.92
CA LYS A 72 -0.95 7.93 14.23
C LYS A 72 -2.31 7.27 14.45
N SER A 73 -3.35 7.79 13.82
CA SER A 73 -4.69 7.21 13.82
C SER A 73 -5.28 7.30 12.41
N PRO A 74 -5.92 6.23 11.90
CA PRO A 74 -6.59 6.26 10.60
C PRO A 74 -7.60 7.40 10.49
N ILE A 75 -7.67 8.03 9.32
CA ILE A 75 -8.60 9.15 9.07
C ILE A 75 -9.79 8.64 8.27
N GLN A 76 -11.00 8.78 8.79
CA GLN A 76 -12.20 8.33 8.10
C GLN A 76 -12.37 9.10 6.77
N ALA A 77 -12.52 8.36 5.68
CA ALA A 77 -12.77 8.93 4.36
C ALA A 77 -13.50 7.92 3.47
N ARG A 78 -14.45 8.43 2.67
CA ARG A 78 -15.02 7.65 1.57
C ARG A 78 -14.01 7.64 0.42
N GLY A 79 -13.63 6.46 -0.05
CA GLY A 79 -12.85 6.34 -1.28
C GLY A 79 -13.70 6.72 -2.50
N ASP A 80 -13.07 7.27 -3.53
CA ASP A 80 -13.68 7.57 -4.83
C ASP A 80 -12.86 6.94 -5.96
N GLN A 81 -13.47 6.78 -7.14
CA GLN A 81 -12.79 6.19 -8.30
C GLN A 81 -11.76 7.15 -8.91
N GLY A 82 -10.62 6.61 -9.34
CA GLY A 82 -9.51 7.40 -9.91
C GLY A 82 -8.72 8.16 -8.85
N PHE A 83 -7.90 9.12 -9.29
CA PHE A 83 -7.29 10.08 -8.39
C PHE A 83 -8.33 11.09 -7.93
N TRP A 84 -8.46 11.27 -6.63
CA TRP A 84 -9.42 12.18 -6.03
C TRP A 84 -8.72 13.15 -5.06
N ASN A 85 -9.28 14.35 -4.96
CA ASN A 85 -8.71 15.38 -4.11
C ASN A 85 -9.20 15.20 -2.68
N TRP A 86 -8.26 15.07 -1.76
CA TRP A 86 -8.50 15.07 -0.34
C TRP A 86 -7.76 16.23 0.32
N LYS A 87 -8.41 16.90 1.27
CA LYS A 87 -7.77 17.94 2.09
C LYS A 87 -7.53 17.39 3.48
N MET A 88 -6.26 17.37 3.88
CA MET A 88 -5.88 16.97 5.23
C MET A 88 -6.55 17.87 6.26
N PRO A 89 -7.31 17.33 7.23
CA PRO A 89 -7.85 18.10 8.33
C PRO A 89 -6.73 18.75 9.16
N PRO A 90 -6.96 19.91 9.78
CA PRO A 90 -6.00 20.49 10.71
C PRO A 90 -5.81 19.59 11.94
N GLY A 91 -4.62 19.61 12.54
CA GLY A 91 -4.33 18.92 13.80
C GLY A 91 -4.08 17.42 13.69
N ILE A 92 -3.86 16.89 12.49
CA ILE A 92 -3.55 15.47 12.29
C ILE A 92 -2.10 15.17 12.69
N GLU A 93 -1.92 14.13 13.51
CA GLU A 93 -0.61 13.64 13.91
C GLU A 93 -0.08 12.57 12.95
N VAL A 94 1.17 12.76 12.54
CA VAL A 94 1.90 11.88 11.63
C VAL A 94 3.00 11.17 12.42
N VAL A 95 3.29 9.92 12.08
CA VAL A 95 4.46 9.22 12.61
C VAL A 95 5.70 9.77 11.91
N LEU A 96 6.67 10.27 12.69
CA LEU A 96 7.95 10.79 12.19
C LEU A 96 8.94 9.66 11.88
#